data_AF-A0A3N9UWV6-F1
#
_entry.id   AF-A0A3N9UWV6-F1
#
_cell.length_a   1.000
_cell.length_b   1.000
_cell.length_c   1.000
_cell.angle_alpha   90.00
_cell.angle_beta   90.00
_cell.angle_gamma   90.00
#
_symmetry.space_group_name_H-M   'P 1'
#
loop_
_entity.id
_entity.type
_entity.pdbx_description
1 polymer ?
#
loop_
_entity_poly.entity_id
_entity_poly.type
_entity_poly.pdbx_seq_one_letter_code
_entity_poly.pdbx_strand_id
1 'polypeptide(L)'
;MHISFKNDEIAYLCGQKSTIAFIKTLGNFFYLETETDETILFTEPEDLMVASAFGTGDKILRGLQCTLYQLRELGAPLIVLPKGHPASPRLKVVVSIGPRTRLSCKIQPGTHPEQDVLCGSEEFADLEILAEPGGAEAKGFSFKMGDVIIKQL
;
A
#
# COMPACT_ATOMS: atom_id res chain seq x y z
N MET A 1 13.18 -4.00 10.00
CA MET A 1 12.43 -4.47 11.19
C MET A 1 11.39 -5.45 10.70
N HIS A 2 11.34 -6.66 11.27
CA HIS A 2 10.30 -7.62 10.92
C HIS A 2 8.98 -7.29 11.65
N ILE A 3 7.87 -7.32 10.91
CA ILE A 3 6.51 -7.05 11.40
C ILE A 3 5.69 -8.29 11.10
N SER A 4 5.38 -9.06 12.14
CA SER A 4 4.60 -10.28 12.03
C SER A 4 3.11 -9.97 12.07
N PHE A 5 2.35 -10.50 11.11
CA PHE A 5 0.89 -10.41 11.04
C PHE A 5 0.35 -11.60 10.24
N LYS A 6 -0.90 -11.98 10.48
CA LYS A 6 -1.55 -13.14 9.84
C LYS A 6 -2.21 -12.77 8.51
N ASN A 7 -2.65 -13.79 7.79
CA ASN A 7 -3.30 -13.65 6.48
C ASN A 7 -4.61 -12.84 6.53
N ASP A 8 -5.33 -12.90 7.64
CA ASP A 8 -6.56 -12.15 7.90
C ASP A 8 -6.29 -10.79 8.58
N GLU A 9 -5.03 -10.46 8.88
CA GLU A 9 -4.67 -9.22 9.55
C GLU A 9 -4.12 -8.16 8.59
N ILE A 10 -4.23 -6.90 9.02
CA ILE A 10 -3.64 -5.71 8.41
C ILE A 10 -2.67 -5.07 9.40
N ALA A 11 -1.46 -4.79 8.91
CA ALA A 11 -0.45 -4.06 9.64
C ALA A 11 -0.41 -2.60 9.17
N TYR A 12 -0.22 -1.68 10.10
CA TYR A 12 -0.09 -0.25 9.86
C TYR A 12 1.25 0.25 10.40
N LEU A 13 1.89 1.13 9.63
CA LEU A 13 2.96 2.02 10.08
C LEU A 13 2.38 3.42 10.21
N CYS A 14 2.24 3.88 11.44
CA CYS A 14 1.64 5.16 11.77
C CYS A 14 2.73 6.19 12.07
N GLY A 15 3.03 7.04 11.09
CA GLY A 15 3.95 8.17 11.26
C GLY A 15 3.27 9.36 11.93
N GLN A 16 3.91 10.52 11.88
CA GLN A 16 3.33 11.79 12.34
C GLN A 16 2.43 12.42 11.26
N LYS A 17 2.76 12.24 9.98
CA LYS A 17 2.08 12.92 8.86
C LYS A 17 1.44 11.99 7.85
N SER A 18 1.77 10.71 7.89
CA SER A 18 1.31 9.71 6.94
C SER A 18 1.14 8.35 7.60
N THR A 19 0.35 7.51 6.95
CA THR A 19 0.11 6.13 7.40
C THR A 19 0.28 5.20 6.21
N ILE A 20 0.99 4.09 6.43
CA ILE A 20 1.13 2.99 5.48
C ILE A 20 0.38 1.80 6.06
N ALA A 21 -0.35 1.08 5.22
CA ALA A 21 -0.98 -0.18 5.57
C ALA A 21 -0.51 -1.28 4.61
N PHE A 22 -0.40 -2.50 5.09
CA PHE A 22 -0.13 -3.64 4.22
C PHE A 22 -0.78 -4.93 4.70
N ILE A 23 -1.15 -5.75 3.72
CA ILE A 23 -1.76 -7.07 3.87
C ILE A 23 -1.11 -8.06 2.90
N LYS A 24 -1.27 -9.35 3.15
CA LYS A 24 -0.90 -10.42 2.20
C LYS A 24 -1.87 -10.47 1.03
N THR A 25 -1.38 -10.71 -0.18
CA THR A 25 -2.19 -10.92 -1.38
C THR A 25 -2.82 -12.32 -1.41
N LEU A 26 -2.22 -13.29 -0.71
CA LEU A 26 -2.66 -14.70 -0.67
C LEU A 26 -2.61 -15.42 -2.03
N GLY A 27 -1.84 -14.87 -2.98
CA GLY A 27 -1.72 -15.42 -4.33
C GLY A 27 -2.92 -15.08 -5.22
N ASN A 28 -3.78 -14.15 -4.77
CA ASN A 28 -4.84 -13.62 -5.61
C ASN A 28 -4.25 -12.86 -6.80
N PHE A 29 -5.01 -12.80 -7.89
CA PHE A 29 -4.71 -11.90 -8.99
C PHE A 29 -5.57 -10.64 -8.90
N PHE A 30 -5.07 -9.54 -9.45
CA PHE A 30 -5.74 -8.24 -9.42
C PHE A 30 -5.86 -7.67 -10.82
N TYR A 31 -7.03 -7.09 -11.14
CA TYR A 31 -7.24 -6.40 -12.40
C TYR A 31 -6.73 -4.97 -12.30
N LEU A 32 -5.83 -4.60 -13.21
CA LEU A 32 -5.30 -3.27 -13.39
C LEU A 32 -5.96 -2.64 -14.62
N GLU A 33 -6.95 -1.81 -14.38
CA GLU A 33 -7.71 -1.14 -15.43
C GLU A 33 -7.06 0.21 -15.78
N THR A 34 -6.89 0.46 -17.07
CA THR A 34 -6.45 1.74 -17.61
C THR A 34 -7.57 2.36 -18.46
N GLU A 35 -7.34 3.48 -19.14
CA GLU A 35 -8.35 4.05 -20.03
C GLU A 35 -8.64 3.16 -21.26
N THR A 36 -7.68 2.32 -21.66
CA THR A 36 -7.71 1.62 -22.96
C THR A 36 -7.55 0.11 -22.88
N ASP A 37 -7.14 -0.42 -21.73
CA ASP A 37 -6.75 -1.82 -21.57
C ASP A 37 -6.84 -2.28 -20.11
N GLU A 38 -7.00 -3.58 -19.90
CA GLU A 38 -7.02 -4.24 -18.61
C GLU A 38 -5.89 -5.28 -18.54
N THR A 39 -5.04 -5.17 -17.53
CA THR A 39 -3.95 -6.13 -17.29
C THR A 39 -4.20 -6.91 -16.00
N ILE A 40 -3.91 -8.21 -16.02
CA ILE A 40 -3.99 -9.05 -14.82
C ILE A 40 -2.62 -9.08 -14.13
N LEU A 41 -2.59 -8.68 -12.86
CA LEU A 41 -1.43 -8.79 -11.99
C LEU A 41 -1.53 -10.09 -11.18
N PHE A 42 -0.66 -11.05 -11.48
CA PHE A 42 -0.52 -12.27 -10.70
C PHE A 42 0.42 -12.05 -9.51
N THR A 43 0.13 -12.69 -8.38
CA THR A 43 0.94 -12.56 -7.16
C THR A 43 1.24 -13.92 -6.56
N GLU A 44 2.31 -13.99 -5.77
CA GLU A 44 2.62 -15.14 -4.92
C GLU A 44 1.88 -15.04 -3.58
N PRO A 45 1.67 -16.16 -2.84
CA PRO A 45 0.97 -16.15 -1.54
C PRO A 45 1.52 -15.14 -0.51
N GLU A 46 2.83 -14.92 -0.55
CA GLU A 46 3.53 -14.07 0.40
C GLU A 46 3.63 -12.60 -0.03
N ASP A 47 3.29 -12.29 -1.29
CA ASP A 47 3.33 -10.92 -1.81
C ASP A 47 2.40 -10.02 -0.98
N LEU A 48 2.67 -8.72 -1.06
CA LEU A 48 1.97 -7.72 -0.26
C LEU A 48 1.14 -6.80 -1.16
N MET A 49 -0.02 -6.41 -0.65
CA MET A 49 -0.67 -5.18 -1.06
C MET A 49 -0.32 -4.10 -0.05
N VAL A 50 0.33 -3.05 -0.49
CA VAL A 50 0.76 -1.92 0.34
C VAL A 50 -0.03 -0.70 -0.10
N ALA A 51 -0.65 0.00 0.85
CA ALA A 51 -1.36 1.24 0.61
C ALA A 51 -0.75 2.37 1.45
N SER A 52 -0.61 3.56 0.87
CA SER A 52 -0.16 4.74 1.61
C SER A 52 -1.18 5.86 1.53
N ALA A 53 -1.29 6.62 2.62
CA ALA A 53 -2.12 7.82 2.68
C ALA A 53 -1.40 8.95 3.43
N PHE A 54 -1.60 10.18 2.96
CA PHE A 54 -1.26 11.37 3.74
C PHE A 54 -2.30 11.56 4.85
N GLY A 55 -1.83 11.72 6.08
CA GLY A 55 -2.64 11.84 7.29
C GLY A 55 -2.46 10.66 8.25
N THR A 56 -3.01 10.85 9.45
CA THR A 56 -2.96 9.88 10.56
C THR A 56 -4.32 9.77 11.25
N GLY A 57 -4.46 8.79 12.15
CA GLY A 57 -5.66 8.58 12.97
C GLY A 57 -6.74 7.71 12.32
N ASP A 58 -7.82 7.47 13.06
CA ASP A 58 -8.82 6.42 12.77
C ASP A 58 -9.54 6.58 11.42
N LYS A 59 -9.69 7.80 10.92
CA LYS A 59 -10.27 8.03 9.59
C LYS A 59 -9.35 7.47 8.50
N ILE A 60 -8.04 7.65 8.65
CA ILE A 60 -7.05 7.17 7.68
C ILE A 60 -6.90 5.66 7.77
N LEU A 61 -6.81 5.10 8.99
CA LEU A 61 -6.75 3.65 9.19
C LEU A 61 -7.93 2.94 8.51
N ARG A 62 -9.16 3.40 8.76
CA ARG A 62 -10.36 2.84 8.14
C ARG A 62 -10.38 3.02 6.62
N GLY A 63 -9.89 4.14 6.10
CA GLY A 63 -9.81 4.38 4.65
C GLY A 63 -8.84 3.43 3.95
N LEU A 64 -7.66 3.21 4.55
CA LEU A 64 -6.68 2.25 4.07
C LEU A 64 -7.22 0.81 4.14
N GLN A 65 -7.81 0.44 5.28
CA GLN A 65 -8.44 -0.87 5.46
C GLN A 65 -9.52 -1.12 4.41
N CYS A 66 -10.45 -0.18 4.24
CA CYS A 66 -11.50 -0.26 3.23
C CYS A 66 -10.92 -0.43 1.83
N THR A 67 -9.91 0.38 1.46
CA THR A 67 -9.29 0.28 0.13
C THR A 67 -8.71 -1.11 -0.12
N LEU A 68 -7.91 -1.62 0.83
CA LEU A 68 -7.27 -2.92 0.70
C LEU A 68 -8.29 -4.08 0.74
N TYR A 69 -9.33 -3.97 1.57
CA TYR A 69 -10.43 -4.92 1.65
C TYR A 69 -11.22 -5.00 0.34
N GLN A 70 -11.58 -3.85 -0.24
CA GLN A 70 -12.29 -3.80 -1.52
C GLN A 70 -11.52 -4.51 -2.63
N LEU A 71 -10.19 -4.34 -2.66
CA LEU A 71 -9.34 -4.97 -3.66
C LEU A 71 -9.19 -6.49 -3.41
N ARG A 72 -8.82 -6.91 -2.19
CA ARG A 72 -8.49 -8.32 -1.90
C ARG A 72 -9.73 -9.20 -1.71
N GLU A 73 -10.71 -8.73 -0.95
CA GLU A 73 -11.86 -9.55 -0.54
C GLU A 73 -13.05 -9.42 -1.49
N LEU A 74 -13.23 -8.24 -2.10
CA LEU A 74 -14.35 -7.98 -2.99
C LEU A 74 -13.98 -7.98 -4.48
N GLY A 75 -12.69 -8.13 -4.81
CA GLY A 75 -12.21 -8.20 -6.19
C GLY A 75 -12.43 -6.91 -6.98
N ALA A 76 -12.44 -5.75 -6.31
CA ALA A 76 -12.53 -4.46 -7.00
C ALA A 76 -11.28 -4.26 -7.89
N PRO A 77 -11.42 -3.65 -9.09
CA PRO A 77 -10.28 -3.38 -9.94
C PRO A 77 -9.42 -2.24 -9.38
N LEU A 78 -8.11 -2.31 -9.62
CA LEU A 78 -7.21 -1.18 -9.42
C LEU A 78 -7.27 -0.28 -10.65
N ILE A 79 -7.78 0.94 -10.47
CA ILE A 79 -7.97 1.89 -11.57
C ILE A 79 -6.76 2.82 -11.66
N VAL A 80 -6.04 2.76 -12.79
CA VAL A 80 -4.95 3.67 -13.12
C VAL A 80 -5.50 4.90 -13.81
N LEU A 81 -5.38 6.06 -13.16
CA LEU A 81 -5.78 7.32 -13.77
C LEU A 81 -4.70 7.84 -14.73
N PRO A 82 -5.08 8.35 -15.91
CA PRO A 82 -4.13 8.98 -16.81
C PRO A 82 -3.53 10.24 -16.17
N LYS A 83 -2.33 10.61 -16.63
CA LYS A 83 -1.64 11.82 -16.16
C LYS A 83 -2.52 13.05 -16.39
N GLY A 84 -2.72 13.85 -15.34
CA GLY A 84 -3.54 15.06 -15.40
C GLY A 84 -5.04 14.84 -15.22
N HIS A 85 -5.48 13.62 -14.89
CA HIS A 85 -6.89 13.34 -14.65
C HIS A 85 -7.46 14.21 -13.50
N PRO A 86 -8.67 14.80 -13.63
CA PRO A 86 -9.25 15.69 -12.60
C PRO A 86 -9.49 15.02 -11.23
N ALA A 87 -9.47 13.69 -11.17
CA ALA A 87 -9.58 12.96 -9.91
C ALA A 87 -8.24 12.73 -9.21
N SER A 88 -7.09 12.82 -9.89
CA SER A 88 -5.78 12.54 -9.28
C SER A 88 -5.49 13.38 -8.02
N PRO A 89 -5.81 14.69 -7.95
CA PRO A 89 -5.63 15.47 -6.71
C PRO A 89 -6.53 15.04 -5.54
N ARG A 90 -7.63 14.33 -5.85
CA ARG A 90 -8.60 13.80 -4.88
C ARG A 90 -8.22 12.41 -4.38
N LEU A 91 -7.33 11.69 -5.05
CA LEU A 91 -6.82 10.41 -4.57
C LEU A 91 -6.03 10.63 -3.28
N LYS A 92 -6.55 10.08 -2.19
CA LYS A 92 -5.92 10.16 -0.85
C LYS A 92 -5.16 8.90 -0.49
N VAL A 93 -5.35 7.83 -1.26
CA VAL A 93 -4.73 6.53 -1.09
C VAL A 93 -4.14 6.11 -2.43
N VAL A 94 -2.93 5.57 -2.40
CA VAL A 94 -2.29 4.88 -3.52
C VAL A 94 -1.88 3.48 -3.08
N VAL A 95 -1.88 2.52 -4.01
CA VAL A 95 -1.64 1.10 -3.73
C VAL A 95 -0.54 0.56 -4.63
N SER A 96 0.30 -0.27 -4.06
CA SER A 96 1.37 -1.05 -4.70
C SER A 96 1.12 -2.52 -4.38
N ILE A 97 1.39 -3.41 -5.32
CA ILE A 97 1.16 -4.84 -5.16
C ILE A 97 2.39 -5.59 -5.68
N GLY A 98 2.94 -6.48 -4.85
CA GLY A 98 4.06 -7.34 -5.20
C GLY A 98 4.98 -7.69 -4.03
N PRO A 99 6.18 -8.23 -4.30
CA PRO A 99 7.11 -8.68 -3.25
C PRO A 99 7.84 -7.53 -2.55
N ARG A 100 7.83 -6.33 -3.13
CA ARG A 100 8.56 -5.16 -2.64
C ARG A 100 7.78 -3.89 -2.94
N THR A 101 7.78 -2.97 -1.97
CA THR A 101 7.31 -1.60 -2.15
C THR A 101 8.32 -0.63 -1.57
N ARG A 102 8.77 0.33 -2.37
CA ARG A 102 9.63 1.45 -1.97
C ARG A 102 8.83 2.72 -1.83
N LEU A 103 9.04 3.44 -0.74
CA LEU A 103 8.39 4.72 -0.48
C LEU A 103 9.29 5.85 -0.98
N SER A 104 8.71 6.77 -1.74
CA SER A 104 9.39 7.96 -2.24
C SER A 104 8.57 9.22 -1.98
N CYS A 105 9.20 10.25 -1.41
CA CYS A 105 8.60 11.56 -1.21
C CYS A 105 8.82 12.52 -2.39
N LYS A 106 9.59 12.08 -3.40
CA LYS A 106 9.96 12.89 -4.57
C LYS A 106 9.04 12.67 -5.77
N ILE A 107 8.04 11.81 -5.60
CA ILE A 107 7.12 11.42 -6.66
C ILE A 107 5.74 11.99 -6.45
N GLN A 108 5.07 12.32 -7.54
CA GLN A 108 3.67 12.72 -7.48
C GLN A 108 2.79 11.47 -7.33
N PRO A 109 1.79 11.46 -6.43
CA PRO A 109 0.90 10.31 -6.26
C PRO A 109 0.21 9.90 -7.56
N GLY A 110 0.28 8.62 -7.90
CA GLY A 110 -0.42 8.04 -9.06
C GLY A 110 0.13 8.46 -10.42
N THR A 111 1.38 8.94 -10.50
CA THR A 111 1.99 9.36 -11.79
C THR A 111 3.18 8.53 -12.25
N HIS A 112 3.57 7.51 -11.49
CA HIS A 112 4.67 6.62 -11.86
C HIS A 112 4.14 5.30 -12.42
N PRO A 113 4.70 4.80 -13.53
CA PRO A 113 4.28 3.53 -14.12
C PRO A 113 4.75 2.32 -13.29
N GLU A 114 5.81 2.51 -12.50
CA GLU A 114 6.41 1.53 -11.60
C GLU A 114 5.44 1.17 -10.46
N GLN A 115 5.02 -0.10 -10.40
CA GLN A 115 4.07 -0.59 -9.39
C GLN A 115 4.72 -0.85 -8.03
N ASP A 116 6.05 -0.84 -7.94
CA ASP A 116 6.80 -1.07 -6.70
C ASP A 116 7.13 0.24 -5.96
N VAL A 117 6.62 1.40 -6.40
CA VAL A 117 6.90 2.70 -5.79
C VAL A 117 5.63 3.40 -5.33
N LEU A 118 5.57 3.73 -4.04
CA LEU A 118 4.49 4.51 -3.46
C LEU A 118 4.93 5.91 -3.04
N CYS A 119 4.02 6.88 -3.22
CA CYS A 119 4.22 8.21 -2.68
C CYS A 119 4.08 8.15 -1.16
N GLY A 120 5.13 8.57 -0.46
CA GLY A 120 5.16 8.68 1.01
C GLY A 120 5.43 10.12 1.43
N SER A 121 5.16 10.44 2.70
CA SER A 121 5.70 11.67 3.26
C SER A 121 7.22 11.53 3.47
N GLU A 122 7.92 12.65 3.67
CA GLU A 122 9.37 12.66 3.93
C GLU A 122 9.78 11.77 5.13
N GLU A 123 8.87 11.54 6.07
CA GLU A 123 9.15 10.70 7.25
C GLU A 123 9.34 9.22 6.91
N PHE A 124 8.81 8.78 5.76
CA PHE A 124 8.99 7.44 5.22
C PHE A 124 9.82 7.45 3.93
N ALA A 125 10.58 8.51 3.67
CA ALA A 125 11.50 8.54 2.54
C ALA A 125 12.47 7.36 2.63
N ASP A 126 12.63 6.64 1.51
CA ASP A 126 13.51 5.47 1.38
C ASP A 126 13.14 4.28 2.28
N LEU A 127 11.94 4.28 2.88
CA LEU A 127 11.40 3.09 3.51
C LEU A 127 11.12 2.02 2.44
N GLU A 128 11.49 0.78 2.73
CA GLU A 128 11.09 -0.36 1.92
C GLU A 128 10.28 -1.36 2.74
N ILE A 129 9.18 -1.82 2.17
CA ILE A 129 8.37 -2.92 2.69
C ILE A 129 8.61 -4.13 1.80
N LEU A 130 9.09 -5.22 2.39
CA LEU A 130 9.39 -6.46 1.69
C LEU A 130 8.50 -7.58 2.19
N ALA A 131 7.98 -8.37 1.26
CA ALA A 131 7.25 -9.59 1.54
C ALA A 131 8.17 -10.61 2.22
N GLU A 132 7.76 -11.13 3.38
CA GLU A 132 8.43 -12.23 4.07
C GLU A 132 7.42 -13.25 4.59
N PRO A 133 7.77 -14.54 4.69
CA PRO A 133 6.92 -15.52 5.35
C PRO A 133 6.51 -15.08 6.75
N GLY A 134 5.20 -15.12 7.03
CA GLY A 134 4.65 -14.75 8.35
C GLY A 134 4.60 -13.25 8.66
N GLY A 135 4.85 -12.38 7.67
CA GLY A 135 4.72 -10.95 7.85
C GLY A 135 5.36 -10.11 6.73
N ALA A 136 6.10 -9.08 7.13
CA ALA A 136 6.85 -8.22 6.23
C ALA A 136 8.10 -7.65 6.91
N GLU A 137 9.14 -7.38 6.13
CA GLU A 137 10.28 -6.59 6.59
C GLU A 137 10.10 -5.12 6.21
N ALA A 138 10.05 -4.24 7.19
CA ALA A 138 10.13 -2.79 7.00
C ALA A 138 11.59 -2.33 7.15
N LYS A 139 12.34 -2.21 6.04
CA LYS A 139 13.72 -1.70 6.02
C LYS A 139 13.72 -0.18 6.11
N GLY A 140 14.54 0.35 7.02
CA GLY A 140 14.61 1.79 7.30
C GLY A 140 13.58 2.27 8.34
N PHE A 141 12.61 1.44 8.75
CA PHE A 141 11.68 1.79 9.82
C PHE A 141 12.32 1.65 11.21
N SER A 142 12.02 2.59 12.10
CA SER A 142 12.32 2.49 13.53
C SER A 142 11.18 3.07 14.36
N PHE A 143 11.02 2.61 15.61
CA PHE A 143 9.99 3.14 16.53
C PHE A 143 10.11 4.64 16.84
N LYS A 144 11.22 5.28 16.46
CA LYS A 144 11.34 6.75 16.52
C LYS A 144 10.53 7.46 15.43
N MET A 145 10.19 6.74 14.36
CA MET A 145 9.45 7.26 13.20
C MET A 145 7.94 7.11 13.36
N GLY A 146 7.49 6.17 14.21
CA GLY A 146 6.07 5.91 14.38
C GLY A 146 5.77 4.61 15.11
N ASP A 147 4.48 4.32 15.21
CA ASP A 147 3.94 3.12 15.85
C ASP A 147 3.55 2.06 14.82
N VAL A 148 3.60 0.79 15.26
CA VAL A 148 3.06 -0.33 14.49
C VAL A 148 1.74 -0.76 15.11
N ILE A 149 0.70 -0.86 14.29
CA ILE A 149 -0.63 -1.34 14.72
C ILE A 149 -0.99 -2.56 13.87
N ILE A 150 -1.53 -3.60 14.50
CA ILE A 150 -2.08 -4.77 13.81
C ILE A 150 -3.56 -4.89 14.16
N LYS A 151 -4.40 -5.12 13.14
CA LYS A 151 -5.84 -5.33 13.30
C LYS A 151 -6.31 -6.45 12.38
N GLN A 152 -7.51 -6.95 12.62
CA GLN A 152 -8.23 -7.75 11.63
C GLN A 152 -8.57 -6.88 10.41
N LEU A 153 -8.41 -7.46 9.21
CA LEU A 153 -8.75 -6.82 7.95
C LEU A 153 -10.27 -6.75 7.74
#